data_AF-A0A950KXW8-F1
#
_entry.id   AF-A0A950KXW8-F1
#
_cell.length_a   1.000
_cell.length_b   1.000
_cell.length_c   1.000
_cell.angle_alpha   90.00
_cell.angle_beta   90.00
_cell.angle_gamma   90.00
#
_symmetry.space_group_name_H-M   'P 1'
#
loop_
_entity.id
_entity.type
_entity.pdbx_description
1 polymer ?
#
loop_
_entity_poly.entity_id
_entity_poly.type
_entity_poly.pdbx_seq_one_letter_code
_entity_poly.pdbx_strand_id
1 'polypeptide(L)'
;MLAAALWGALGFAGSAVLTITGTRLLGPGAVQWWFAPKLFSSHLTTELVFYVGVAALVVGWLGLGLELWRSPALGVRELLVIGVLWCLPLAVGAPLFSRDVYSYIAQGTLLHLGRNPYQVAPLILGPLGHAHTLAAVSHIWQKTTAPYGPLFLAVVGLFVGATGSKLVLCAILVRLLEILGIVLLGLSLPRLARLVGGEPRRAVWLMVLSPLVLLQLVSPAHNDALMVGMMAVGVAVALDRWPLLGIAICALAATIKIPAAAAAVFIAVVWARETPGTWNRVRVLAESALVFAFVIAAVSVATGVGLSWVGSGVFSTPNKVHLAITPST
;
A
#
# COMPACT_ATOMS: atom_id res chain seq x y z
N MET A 1 20.14 24.51 -4.21
CA MET A 1 19.99 23.57 -5.36
C MET A 1 21.02 22.45 -5.31
N LEU A 2 22.33 22.74 -5.25
CA LEU A 2 23.39 21.69 -5.21
C LEU A 2 23.24 20.73 -4.01
N ALA A 3 22.98 21.25 -2.80
CA ALA A 3 22.80 20.42 -1.61
C ALA A 3 21.61 19.45 -1.71
N ALA A 4 20.47 19.93 -2.22
CA ALA A 4 19.29 19.08 -2.43
C ALA A 4 19.53 17.97 -3.46
N ALA A 5 20.29 18.25 -4.53
CA ALA A 5 20.68 17.25 -5.51
C ALA A 5 21.57 16.17 -4.88
N LEU A 6 22.49 16.54 -3.98
CA LEU A 6 23.33 15.58 -3.25
C LEU A 6 22.50 14.68 -2.33
N TRP A 7 21.52 15.23 -1.60
CA TRP A 7 20.62 14.44 -0.76
C TRP A 7 19.73 13.51 -1.59
N GLY A 8 19.21 14.01 -2.72
CA GLY A 8 18.49 13.20 -3.70
C GLY A 8 19.34 12.06 -4.26
N ALA A 9 20.60 12.32 -4.60
CA ALA A 9 21.52 11.29 -5.09
C ALA A 9 21.86 10.24 -4.00
N LEU A 10 22.05 10.68 -2.75
CA LEU A 10 22.32 9.78 -1.63
C LEU A 10 21.14 8.83 -1.37
N GLY A 11 19.91 9.33 -1.38
CA GLY A 11 18.73 8.48 -1.21
C GLY A 11 18.51 7.52 -2.39
N PHE A 12 18.79 7.96 -3.62
CA PHE A 12 18.78 7.08 -4.79
C PHE A 12 19.81 5.95 -4.64
N ALA A 13 21.04 6.30 -4.29
CA ALA A 13 22.10 5.32 -4.04
C ALA A 13 21.70 4.34 -2.93
N GLY A 14 21.13 4.83 -1.83
CA GLY A 14 20.57 3.99 -0.76
C GLY A 14 19.53 2.99 -1.27
N SER A 15 18.53 3.47 -2.03
CA SER A 15 17.49 2.61 -2.60
C SER A 15 18.03 1.56 -3.59
N ALA A 16 19.04 1.90 -4.38
CA ALA A 16 19.71 0.98 -5.31
C ALA A 16 20.53 -0.08 -4.58
N VAL A 17 21.30 0.32 -3.57
CA VAL A 17 22.06 -0.60 -2.70
C VAL A 17 21.11 -1.59 -2.03
N LEU A 18 20.01 -1.11 -1.46
CA LEU A 18 18.97 -1.95 -0.83
C LEU A 18 18.39 -2.97 -1.82
N THR A 19 18.07 -2.54 -3.02
CA THR A 19 17.50 -3.39 -4.08
C THR A 19 18.45 -4.53 -4.44
N ILE A 20 19.72 -4.21 -4.67
CA ILE A 20 20.75 -5.14 -5.11
C ILE A 20 21.09 -6.13 -4.00
N THR A 21 21.40 -5.64 -2.80
CA THR A 21 21.80 -6.46 -1.66
C THR A 21 20.63 -7.23 -1.05
N GLY A 22 19.46 -6.60 -0.91
CA GLY A 22 18.26 -7.21 -0.37
C GLY A 22 17.78 -8.40 -1.19
N THR A 23 17.81 -8.27 -2.52
CA THR A 23 17.44 -9.39 -3.40
C THR A 23 18.37 -10.60 -3.23
N ARG A 24 19.66 -10.37 -2.95
CA ARG A 24 20.61 -11.44 -2.63
C ARG A 24 20.36 -12.06 -1.25
N LEU A 25 20.01 -11.25 -0.25
CA LEU A 25 19.78 -11.68 1.13
C LEU A 25 18.53 -12.56 1.29
N LEU A 26 17.54 -12.46 0.39
CA LEU A 26 16.40 -13.38 0.39
C LEU A 26 16.80 -14.85 0.20
N GLY A 27 17.98 -15.10 -0.38
CA GLY A 27 18.54 -16.45 -0.52
C GLY A 27 17.72 -17.37 -1.44
N PRO A 28 18.05 -18.68 -1.49
CA PRO A 28 17.24 -19.67 -2.18
C PRO A 28 15.94 -19.90 -1.38
N GLY A 29 14.83 -19.37 -1.88
CA GLY A 29 13.50 -19.59 -1.32
C GLY A 29 12.51 -20.13 -2.36
N ALA A 30 11.25 -20.27 -1.94
CA ALA A 30 10.16 -20.68 -2.85
C ALA A 30 9.96 -19.76 -4.05
N VAL A 31 10.48 -18.53 -3.98
CA VAL A 31 10.48 -17.57 -5.10
C VAL A 31 11.91 -17.12 -5.34
N GLN A 32 12.40 -17.36 -6.55
CA GLN A 32 13.65 -16.81 -7.04
C GLN A 32 13.35 -15.55 -7.85
N TRP A 33 13.88 -14.41 -7.42
CA TRP A 33 13.76 -13.19 -8.20
C TRP A 33 14.60 -13.29 -9.48
N TRP A 34 14.19 -12.57 -10.53
CA TRP A 34 14.79 -12.63 -11.87
C TRP A 34 16.24 -12.09 -11.95
N PHE A 35 16.74 -11.49 -10.88
CA PHE A 35 18.15 -11.17 -10.68
C PHE A 35 18.55 -11.41 -9.22
N ALA A 36 19.82 -11.73 -8.95
CA ALA A 36 20.38 -11.83 -7.60
C ALA A 36 21.92 -11.66 -7.68
N PRO A 37 22.42 -10.44 -7.90
CA PRO A 37 23.84 -10.19 -8.13
C PRO A 37 24.68 -10.61 -6.92
N LYS A 38 25.79 -11.30 -7.18
CA LYS A 38 26.76 -11.73 -6.16
C LYS A 38 27.91 -10.71 -6.10
N LEU A 39 27.69 -9.59 -5.42
CA LEU A 39 28.71 -8.55 -5.26
C LEU A 39 29.71 -8.85 -4.14
N PHE A 40 29.26 -9.56 -3.11
CA PHE A 40 30.07 -9.93 -1.95
C PHE A 40 30.02 -11.43 -1.71
N SER A 41 31.13 -12.02 -1.27
CA SER A 41 31.23 -13.44 -0.95
C SER A 41 30.56 -13.79 0.39
N SER A 42 30.58 -12.86 1.35
CA SER A 42 30.04 -13.04 2.70
C SER A 42 28.61 -12.55 2.83
N HIS A 43 27.76 -13.36 3.50
CA HIS A 43 26.41 -12.97 3.89
C HIS A 43 26.43 -11.74 4.80
N LEU A 44 27.29 -11.75 5.82
CA LEU A 44 27.44 -10.64 6.76
C LEU A 44 27.82 -9.33 6.06
N THR A 45 28.74 -9.37 5.10
CA THR A 45 29.11 -8.17 4.32
C THR A 45 27.93 -7.64 3.50
N THR A 46 27.16 -8.54 2.88
CA THR A 46 25.95 -8.16 2.12
C THR A 46 24.92 -7.49 3.03
N GLU A 47 24.74 -8.02 4.25
CA GLU A 47 23.82 -7.49 5.26
C GLU A 47 24.27 -6.12 5.81
N LEU A 48 25.55 -5.95 6.10
CA LEU A 48 26.08 -4.64 6.50
C LEU A 48 25.88 -3.58 5.42
N VAL A 49 26.18 -3.92 4.16
CA VAL A 49 25.98 -3.00 3.03
C VAL A 49 24.48 -2.70 2.81
N PHE A 50 23.59 -3.67 3.05
CA PHE A 50 22.16 -3.44 3.05
C PHE A 50 21.75 -2.37 4.08
N TYR A 51 22.22 -2.48 5.34
CA TYR A 51 21.93 -1.47 6.36
C TYR A 51 22.58 -0.11 6.08
N VAL A 52 23.74 -0.06 5.42
CA VAL A 52 24.31 1.19 4.90
C VAL A 52 23.37 1.83 3.87
N GLY A 53 22.74 1.02 3.01
CA GLY A 53 21.70 1.48 2.09
C GLY A 53 20.48 2.07 2.80
N VAL A 54 20.01 1.45 3.89
CA VAL A 54 18.93 2.00 4.74
C VAL A 54 19.36 3.35 5.31
N ALA A 55 20.54 3.41 5.92
CA ALA A 55 21.07 4.62 6.53
C ALA A 55 21.22 5.75 5.50
N ALA A 56 21.75 5.46 4.30
CA ALA A 56 21.87 6.44 3.22
C ALA A 56 20.50 7.00 2.79
N LEU A 57 19.48 6.15 2.65
CA LEU A 57 18.12 6.59 2.33
C LEU A 57 17.55 7.51 3.42
N VAL A 58 17.71 7.14 4.69
CA VAL A 58 17.24 7.93 5.84
C VAL A 58 17.98 9.26 5.95
N VAL A 59 19.30 9.27 5.80
CA VAL A 59 20.12 10.49 5.84
C VAL A 59 19.78 11.40 4.66
N GLY A 60 19.60 10.85 3.45
CA GLY A 60 19.12 11.61 2.30
C GLY A 60 17.76 12.26 2.56
N TRP A 61 16.83 11.53 3.20
CA TRP A 61 15.51 12.05 3.57
C TRP A 61 15.59 13.17 4.61
N LEU A 62 16.38 13.00 5.67
CA LEU A 62 16.59 14.04 6.69
C LEU A 62 17.27 15.28 6.10
N GLY A 63 18.25 15.09 5.23
CA GLY A 63 18.95 16.17 4.52
C GLY A 63 18.01 16.98 3.62
N LEU A 64 17.14 16.32 2.85
CA LEU A 64 16.09 17.02 2.09
C LEU A 64 15.14 17.77 3.01
N GLY A 65 14.75 17.17 4.14
CA GLY A 65 13.94 17.85 5.15
C GLY A 65 14.60 19.15 5.59
N LEU A 66 15.87 19.10 6.00
CA LEU A 66 16.65 20.26 6.43
C LEU A 66 16.75 21.35 5.35
N GLU A 67 16.91 20.98 4.08
CA GLU A 67 16.89 21.93 2.96
C GLU A 67 15.53 22.63 2.81
N LEU A 68 14.42 21.93 3.01
CA LEU A 68 13.08 22.53 2.98
C LEU A 68 12.87 23.58 4.09
N TRP A 69 13.55 23.44 5.23
CA TRP A 69 13.54 24.44 6.29
C TRP A 69 14.41 25.65 6.00
N ARG A 70 15.52 25.46 5.27
CA ARG A 70 16.54 26.49 5.02
C ARG A 70 16.31 27.30 3.76
N SER A 71 15.73 26.70 2.72
CA SER A 71 15.63 27.31 1.40
C SER A 71 14.28 27.06 0.74
N PRO A 72 13.63 28.09 0.15
CA PRO A 72 12.42 27.89 -0.62
C PRO A 72 12.67 27.30 -2.02
N ALA A 73 13.93 27.02 -2.39
CA ALA A 73 14.30 26.67 -3.76
C ALA A 73 13.79 25.30 -4.25
N LEU A 74 13.36 24.41 -3.34
CA LEU A 74 12.75 23.14 -3.72
C LEU A 74 11.24 23.30 -3.86
N GLY A 75 10.72 23.02 -5.06
CA GLY A 75 9.30 22.93 -5.32
C GLY A 75 8.77 21.51 -5.11
N VAL A 76 7.43 21.39 -5.16
CA VAL A 76 6.74 20.10 -5.07
C VAL A 76 7.12 19.17 -6.22
N ARG A 77 7.30 19.72 -7.43
CA ARG A 77 7.64 18.92 -8.62
C ARG A 77 9.01 18.26 -8.46
N GLU A 78 9.99 18.99 -7.97
CA GLU A 78 11.34 18.48 -7.72
C GLU A 78 11.31 17.37 -6.68
N LEU A 79 10.56 17.55 -5.59
CA LEU A 79 10.38 16.50 -4.58
C LEU A 79 9.73 15.24 -5.15
N LEU A 80 8.69 15.38 -5.99
CA LEU A 80 8.05 14.23 -6.64
C LEU A 80 9.00 13.52 -7.60
N VAL A 81 9.83 14.25 -8.35
CA VAL A 81 10.87 13.65 -9.21
C VAL A 81 11.88 12.87 -8.37
N ILE A 82 12.35 13.42 -7.26
CA ILE A 82 13.25 12.71 -6.33
C ILE A 82 12.56 11.45 -5.78
N GLY A 83 11.28 11.55 -5.40
CA GLY A 83 10.49 10.41 -4.94
C GLY A 83 10.38 9.30 -5.98
N VAL A 84 10.15 9.63 -7.25
CA VAL A 84 10.16 8.67 -8.37
C VAL A 84 11.53 8.01 -8.49
N LEU A 85 12.61 8.78 -8.42
CA LEU A 85 13.97 8.23 -8.50
C LEU A 85 14.25 7.25 -7.36
N TRP A 86 13.88 7.58 -6.12
CA TRP A 86 14.07 6.70 -4.96
C TRP A 86 13.17 5.45 -5.01
N CYS A 87 11.98 5.57 -5.59
CA CYS A 87 11.04 4.48 -5.76
C CYS A 87 11.52 3.48 -6.83
N LEU A 88 12.13 3.96 -7.91
CA LEU A 88 12.41 3.15 -9.10
C LEU A 88 13.28 1.91 -8.82
N PRO A 89 14.40 1.97 -8.09
CA PRO A 89 15.15 0.76 -7.75
C PRO A 89 14.31 -0.21 -6.92
N LEU A 90 13.60 0.27 -5.90
CA LEU A 90 12.77 -0.56 -5.02
C LEU A 90 11.60 -1.21 -5.77
N ALA A 91 11.05 -0.54 -6.79
CA ALA A 91 10.00 -1.06 -7.64
C ALA A 91 10.45 -2.29 -8.45
N VAL A 92 11.70 -2.27 -8.91
CA VAL A 92 12.33 -3.33 -9.72
C VAL A 92 12.84 -4.48 -8.84
N GLY A 93 13.20 -4.17 -7.59
CA GLY A 93 13.68 -5.11 -6.58
C GLY A 93 12.73 -6.22 -6.19
N ALA A 94 13.27 -7.28 -5.56
CA ALA A 94 12.42 -8.26 -4.90
C ALA A 94 11.60 -7.61 -3.77
N PRO A 95 10.44 -8.17 -3.37
CA PRO A 95 9.74 -7.72 -2.18
C PRO A 95 10.61 -7.92 -0.95
N LEU A 96 11.05 -6.81 -0.35
CA LEU A 96 11.86 -6.79 0.86
C LEU A 96 10.96 -6.47 2.06
N PHE A 97 11.44 -6.76 3.28
CA PHE A 97 10.78 -6.46 4.56
C PHE A 97 9.48 -7.23 4.86
N SER A 98 8.70 -7.64 3.86
CA SER A 98 7.48 -8.42 4.03
C SER A 98 7.24 -9.41 2.89
N ARG A 99 6.51 -10.49 3.18
CA ARG A 99 6.07 -11.52 2.21
C ARG A 99 4.59 -11.42 1.87
N ASP A 100 3.91 -10.36 2.30
CA ASP A 100 2.46 -10.21 2.16
C ASP A 100 1.98 -10.20 0.70
N VAL A 101 2.81 -9.73 -0.24
CA VAL A 101 2.49 -9.83 -1.67
C VAL A 101 2.15 -11.26 -2.11
N TYR A 102 2.81 -12.27 -1.53
CA TYR A 102 2.52 -13.67 -1.85
C TYR A 102 1.23 -14.15 -1.17
N SER A 103 0.87 -13.60 -0.01
CA SER A 103 -0.45 -13.81 0.61
C SER A 103 -1.56 -13.22 -0.28
N TYR A 104 -1.36 -12.03 -0.85
CA TYR A 104 -2.30 -11.44 -1.80
C TYR A 104 -2.48 -12.31 -3.03
N ILE A 105 -1.37 -12.77 -3.64
CA ILE A 105 -1.39 -13.66 -4.80
C ILE A 105 -2.10 -14.98 -4.47
N ALA A 106 -1.84 -15.57 -3.31
CA ALA A 106 -2.51 -16.80 -2.89
C ALA A 106 -4.02 -16.61 -2.72
N GLN A 107 -4.46 -15.52 -2.09
CA GLN A 107 -5.88 -15.22 -1.92
C GLN A 107 -6.56 -14.84 -3.24
N GLY A 108 -5.87 -14.11 -4.12
CA GLY A 108 -6.30 -13.86 -5.49
C GLY A 108 -6.39 -15.14 -6.31
N THR A 109 -5.49 -16.11 -6.08
CA THR A 109 -5.55 -17.45 -6.70
C THR A 109 -6.80 -18.20 -6.25
N LEU A 110 -7.14 -18.18 -4.96
CA LEU A 110 -8.40 -18.77 -4.46
C LEU A 110 -9.61 -18.16 -5.18
N LEU A 111 -9.66 -16.84 -5.27
CA LEU A 111 -10.76 -16.14 -5.93
C LEU A 111 -10.82 -16.44 -7.44
N HIS A 112 -9.67 -16.51 -8.12
CA HIS A 112 -9.56 -16.91 -9.52
C HIS A 112 -10.07 -18.34 -9.77
N LEU A 113 -9.87 -19.25 -8.80
CA LEU A 113 -10.40 -20.62 -8.81
C LEU A 113 -11.87 -20.72 -8.37
N GLY A 114 -12.58 -19.60 -8.21
CA GLY A 114 -13.97 -19.55 -7.76
C GLY A 114 -14.16 -19.92 -6.29
N ARG A 115 -13.10 -19.86 -5.47
CA ARG A 115 -13.15 -20.11 -4.02
C ARG A 115 -13.21 -18.79 -3.27
N ASN A 116 -14.06 -18.72 -2.25
CA ASN A 116 -14.19 -17.51 -1.43
C ASN A 116 -13.01 -17.40 -0.43
N PRO A 117 -12.08 -16.43 -0.58
CA PRO A 117 -10.89 -16.31 0.27
C PRO A 117 -11.21 -15.86 1.71
N TYR A 118 -12.46 -15.48 1.98
CA TYR A 118 -12.97 -15.16 3.32
C TYR A 118 -13.51 -16.39 4.05
N GLN A 119 -13.68 -17.51 3.36
CA GLN A 119 -14.18 -18.77 3.91
C GLN A 119 -13.14 -19.88 3.90
N VAL A 120 -12.20 -19.86 2.94
CA VAL A 120 -11.12 -20.84 2.84
C VAL A 120 -9.75 -20.18 2.91
N ALA A 121 -8.81 -20.83 3.60
CA ALA A 121 -7.44 -20.35 3.75
C ALA A 121 -6.52 -20.83 2.62
N PRO A 122 -5.38 -20.14 2.37
CA PRO A 122 -4.41 -20.51 1.33
C PRO A 122 -3.91 -21.97 1.38
N LEU A 123 -3.94 -22.64 2.53
CA LEU A 123 -3.50 -24.03 2.68
C LEU A 123 -4.12 -25.00 1.66
N ILE A 124 -5.37 -24.75 1.22
CA ILE A 124 -6.05 -25.59 0.22
C ILE A 124 -5.41 -25.52 -1.17
N LEU A 125 -4.57 -24.52 -1.45
CA LEU A 125 -3.87 -24.39 -2.73
C LEU A 125 -2.92 -25.56 -3.01
N GLY A 126 -2.37 -26.21 -1.98
CA GLY A 126 -1.52 -27.39 -2.15
C GLY A 126 -2.24 -28.53 -2.88
N PRO A 127 -3.35 -29.07 -2.31
CA PRO A 127 -4.18 -30.08 -2.96
C PRO A 127 -4.77 -29.65 -4.32
N LEU A 128 -4.94 -28.35 -4.55
CA LEU A 128 -5.46 -27.81 -5.82
C LEU A 128 -4.38 -27.65 -6.92
N GLY A 129 -3.14 -28.12 -6.70
CA GLY A 129 -2.07 -28.03 -7.70
C GLY A 129 -1.29 -26.70 -7.71
N HIS A 130 -1.53 -25.83 -6.73
CA HIS A 130 -0.89 -24.52 -6.57
C HIS A 130 0.12 -24.49 -5.40
N ALA A 131 0.80 -25.61 -5.16
CA ALA A 131 1.79 -25.74 -4.08
C ALA A 131 2.94 -24.71 -4.19
N HIS A 132 3.31 -24.30 -5.40
CA HIS A 132 4.31 -23.25 -5.64
C HIS A 132 3.88 -21.89 -5.08
N THR A 133 2.62 -21.50 -5.27
CA THR A 133 2.05 -20.27 -4.68
C THR A 133 2.00 -20.37 -3.17
N LEU A 134 1.55 -21.52 -2.63
CA LEU A 134 1.49 -21.75 -1.18
C LEU A 134 2.87 -21.67 -0.52
N ALA A 135 3.91 -22.24 -1.14
CA ALA A 135 5.28 -22.20 -0.64
C ALA A 135 5.85 -20.77 -0.55
N ALA A 136 5.34 -19.83 -1.35
CA ALA A 136 5.72 -18.43 -1.29
C ALA A 136 5.11 -17.68 -0.09
N VAL A 137 3.94 -18.12 0.39
CA VAL A 137 3.22 -17.50 1.53
C VAL A 137 3.96 -17.75 2.84
N SER A 138 4.09 -16.71 3.67
CA SER A 138 4.63 -16.85 5.02
C SER A 138 3.85 -17.89 5.83
N HIS A 139 4.54 -18.76 6.57
CA HIS A 139 3.92 -19.89 7.28
C HIS A 139 2.76 -19.47 8.21
N ILE A 140 2.87 -18.32 8.87
CA ILE A 140 1.85 -17.78 9.78
C ILE A 140 0.53 -17.44 9.06
N TRP A 141 0.57 -17.20 7.75
CA TRP A 141 -0.58 -16.78 6.95
C TRP A 141 -1.24 -17.91 6.15
N GLN A 142 -0.60 -19.07 6.02
CA GLN A 142 -1.12 -20.17 5.20
C GLN A 142 -2.48 -20.69 5.67
N LYS A 143 -2.77 -20.60 6.98
CA LYS A 143 -4.02 -21.06 7.60
C LYS A 143 -5.01 -19.94 7.92
N THR A 144 -4.76 -18.72 7.43
CA THR A 144 -5.58 -17.54 7.73
C THR A 144 -6.34 -17.08 6.48
N THR A 145 -7.64 -16.86 6.62
CA THR A 145 -8.50 -16.28 5.58
C THR A 145 -8.15 -14.81 5.33
N ALA A 146 -8.63 -14.26 4.23
CA ALA A 146 -8.33 -12.90 3.80
C ALA A 146 -8.77 -11.81 4.80
N PRO A 147 -7.84 -10.93 5.22
CA PRO A 147 -8.16 -9.68 5.90
C PRO A 147 -8.20 -8.46 4.95
N TYR A 148 -8.10 -8.68 3.63
CA TYR A 148 -8.04 -7.63 2.62
C TYR A 148 -9.39 -7.48 1.91
N GLY A 149 -9.68 -6.29 1.40
CA GLY A 149 -10.97 -6.02 0.76
C GLY A 149 -11.12 -6.71 -0.61
N PRO A 150 -12.38 -6.92 -1.06
CA PRO A 150 -12.69 -7.76 -2.20
C PRO A 150 -12.28 -7.14 -3.54
N LEU A 151 -12.30 -5.81 -3.67
CA LEU A 151 -11.86 -5.15 -4.91
C LEU A 151 -10.39 -5.44 -5.18
N PHE A 152 -9.56 -5.32 -4.14
CA PHE A 152 -8.14 -5.62 -4.24
C PHE A 152 -7.91 -7.07 -4.64
N LEU A 153 -8.54 -8.03 -3.95
CA LEU A 153 -8.37 -9.45 -4.27
C LEU A 153 -8.90 -9.82 -5.65
N ALA A 154 -9.96 -9.18 -6.13
CA ALA A 154 -10.46 -9.38 -7.49
C ALA A 154 -9.44 -8.93 -8.54
N VAL A 155 -8.83 -7.75 -8.38
CA VAL A 155 -7.78 -7.27 -9.28
C VAL A 155 -6.56 -8.20 -9.23
N VAL A 156 -6.14 -8.65 -8.05
CA VAL A 156 -5.06 -9.63 -7.92
C VAL A 156 -5.43 -10.96 -8.58
N GLY A 157 -6.68 -11.41 -8.47
CA GLY A 157 -7.19 -12.59 -9.17
C GLY A 157 -7.13 -12.47 -10.69
N LEU A 158 -7.37 -11.27 -11.25
CA LEU A 158 -7.17 -10.98 -12.67
C LEU A 158 -5.68 -11.07 -13.04
N PHE A 159 -4.78 -10.54 -12.21
CA PHE A 159 -3.34 -10.68 -12.44
C PHE A 159 -2.88 -12.14 -12.40
N VAL A 160 -3.41 -12.94 -11.47
CA VAL A 160 -3.15 -14.38 -11.42
C VAL A 160 -3.61 -15.06 -12.71
N GLY A 161 -4.83 -14.77 -13.17
CA GLY A 161 -5.33 -15.31 -14.44
C GLY A 161 -4.46 -14.92 -15.65
N ALA A 162 -3.95 -13.68 -15.68
CA ALA A 162 -3.10 -13.19 -16.76
C ALA A 162 -1.66 -13.74 -16.72
N THR A 163 -1.13 -14.04 -15.53
CA THR A 163 0.28 -14.43 -15.35
C THR A 163 0.47 -15.94 -15.16
N GLY A 164 -0.58 -16.69 -14.83
CA GLY A 164 -0.52 -18.11 -14.56
C GLY A 164 0.34 -18.43 -13.34
N SER A 165 1.31 -19.34 -13.49
CA SER A 165 2.22 -19.75 -12.42
C SER A 165 3.43 -18.81 -12.21
N LYS A 166 3.52 -17.70 -12.96
CA LYS A 166 4.66 -16.77 -12.92
C LYS A 166 4.56 -15.80 -11.74
N LEU A 167 4.89 -16.27 -10.54
CA LEU A 167 4.79 -15.50 -9.28
C LEU A 167 5.53 -14.16 -9.31
N VAL A 168 6.73 -14.11 -9.88
CA VAL A 168 7.52 -12.87 -9.98
C VAL A 168 6.78 -11.82 -10.82
N LEU A 169 6.23 -12.23 -11.97
CA LEU A 169 5.47 -11.33 -12.83
C LEU A 169 4.19 -10.84 -12.14
N CYS A 170 3.47 -11.74 -11.46
CA CYS A 170 2.29 -11.35 -10.70
C CYS A 170 2.64 -10.36 -9.57
N ALA A 171 3.73 -10.59 -8.84
CA ALA A 171 4.20 -9.68 -7.79
C ALA A 171 4.58 -8.30 -8.35
N ILE A 172 5.17 -8.23 -9.55
CA ILE A 172 5.44 -6.97 -10.23
C ILE A 172 4.14 -6.25 -10.58
N LEU A 173 3.12 -6.93 -11.11
CA LEU A 173 1.81 -6.32 -11.42
C LEU A 173 1.13 -5.77 -10.16
N VAL A 174 1.15 -6.53 -9.06
CA VAL A 174 0.65 -6.06 -7.75
C VAL A 174 1.44 -4.83 -7.30
N ARG A 175 2.77 -4.82 -7.43
CA ARG A 175 3.56 -3.65 -7.06
C ARG A 175 3.25 -2.42 -7.92
N LEU A 176 3.02 -2.58 -9.22
CA LEU A 176 2.63 -1.48 -10.10
C LEU A 176 1.28 -0.90 -9.67
N LEU A 177 0.35 -1.75 -9.25
CA LEU A 177 -0.92 -1.32 -8.66
C LEU A 177 -0.70 -0.53 -7.36
N GLU A 178 0.20 -0.96 -6.49
CA GLU A 178 0.52 -0.20 -5.27
C GLU A 178 1.23 1.13 -5.53
N ILE A 179 2.10 1.17 -6.54
CA ILE A 179 2.76 2.41 -6.99
C ILE A 179 1.72 3.40 -7.54
N LEU A 180 0.66 2.94 -8.20
CA LEU A 180 -0.46 3.80 -8.58
C LEU A 180 -1.06 4.50 -7.34
N GLY A 181 -1.19 3.79 -6.22
CA GLY A 181 -1.57 4.37 -4.92
C GLY A 181 -0.66 5.52 -4.49
N ILE A 182 0.65 5.33 -4.56
CA ILE A 182 1.63 6.38 -4.24
C ILE A 182 1.54 7.57 -5.20
N VAL A 183 1.28 7.33 -6.49
CA VAL A 183 1.06 8.40 -7.47
C VAL A 183 -0.19 9.20 -7.12
N LEU A 184 -1.32 8.52 -6.84
CA LEU A 184 -2.56 9.18 -6.41
C LEU A 184 -2.37 10.01 -5.14
N LEU A 185 -1.61 9.48 -4.17
CA LEU A 185 -1.24 10.19 -2.97
C LEU A 185 -0.40 11.45 -3.29
N GLY A 186 0.66 11.31 -4.09
CA GLY A 186 1.53 12.41 -4.48
C GLY A 186 0.84 13.51 -5.28
N LEU A 187 -0.18 13.17 -6.07
CA LEU A 187 -1.00 14.14 -6.81
C LEU A 187 -2.02 14.86 -5.91
N SER A 188 -2.61 14.15 -4.95
CA SER A 188 -3.68 14.70 -4.10
C SER A 188 -3.13 15.51 -2.93
N LEU A 189 -2.00 15.10 -2.38
CA LEU A 189 -1.46 15.61 -1.13
C LEU A 189 -1.09 17.10 -1.16
N PRO A 190 -0.49 17.67 -2.24
CA PRO A 190 -0.23 19.10 -2.32
C PRO A 190 -1.50 19.94 -2.22
N ARG A 191 -2.60 19.45 -2.80
CA ARG A 191 -3.90 20.13 -2.74
C ARG A 191 -4.50 20.02 -1.34
N LEU A 192 -4.52 18.81 -0.76
CA LEU A 192 -5.00 18.58 0.60
C LEU A 192 -4.26 19.46 1.61
N ALA A 193 -2.94 19.54 1.52
CA ALA A 193 -2.13 20.39 2.38
C ALA A 193 -2.59 21.86 2.30
N ARG A 194 -2.80 22.41 1.10
CA ARG A 194 -3.29 23.79 0.95
C ARG A 194 -4.70 23.99 1.56
N LEU A 195 -5.59 23.02 1.34
CA LEU A 195 -6.98 23.11 1.83
C LEU A 195 -7.07 23.15 3.36
N VAL A 196 -6.12 22.50 4.06
CA VAL A 196 -6.04 22.52 5.53
C VAL A 196 -5.06 23.57 6.08
N GLY A 197 -4.58 24.48 5.23
CA GLY A 197 -3.63 25.54 5.63
C GLY A 197 -2.19 25.07 5.89
N GLY A 198 -1.85 23.85 5.50
CA GLY A 198 -0.51 23.26 5.61
C GLY A 198 0.41 23.54 4.42
N GLU A 199 1.67 23.14 4.57
CA GLU A 199 2.70 23.34 3.53
C GLU A 199 2.84 22.12 2.59
N PRO A 200 2.54 22.25 1.29
CA PRO A 200 2.56 21.13 0.33
C PRO A 200 3.89 20.39 0.25
N ARG A 201 5.00 21.12 0.35
CA ARG A 201 6.35 20.55 0.25
C ARG A 201 6.65 19.62 1.41
N ARG A 202 6.33 20.05 2.64
CA ARG A 202 6.51 19.24 3.84
C ARG A 202 5.60 18.02 3.83
N ALA A 203 4.36 18.17 3.34
CA ALA A 203 3.46 17.04 3.20
C ALA A 203 4.04 15.98 2.26
N VAL A 204 4.49 16.36 1.06
CA VAL A 204 5.12 15.42 0.10
C VAL A 204 6.39 14.78 0.67
N TRP A 205 7.24 15.57 1.34
CA TRP A 205 8.43 15.04 2.00
C TRP A 205 8.11 14.00 3.09
N LEU A 206 7.09 14.25 3.92
CA LEU A 206 6.69 13.36 5.02
C LEU A 206 5.92 12.11 4.54
N MET A 207 5.10 12.21 3.49
CA MET A 207 4.16 11.15 3.12
C MET A 207 4.53 10.40 1.84
N VAL A 208 5.36 10.98 0.97
CA VAL A 208 5.76 10.32 -0.30
C VAL A 208 7.23 9.92 -0.23
N LEU A 209 8.11 10.81 0.21
CA LEU A 209 9.55 10.53 0.31
C LEU A 209 9.96 9.85 1.62
N SER A 210 9.03 9.59 2.54
CA SER A 210 9.35 8.95 3.81
C SER A 210 9.96 7.57 3.58
N PRO A 211 11.13 7.27 4.20
CA PRO A 211 11.71 5.93 4.16
C PRO A 211 10.74 4.86 4.64
N LEU A 212 9.83 5.17 5.56
CA LEU A 212 8.81 4.20 5.99
C LEU A 212 7.86 3.86 4.84
N VAL A 213 7.41 4.85 4.07
CA VAL A 213 6.55 4.61 2.90
C VAL A 213 7.28 3.80 1.83
N LEU A 214 8.54 4.14 1.56
CA LEU A 214 9.34 3.44 0.55
C LEU A 214 9.66 1.99 0.96
N LEU A 215 10.03 1.77 2.23
CA LEU A 215 10.48 0.46 2.70
C LEU A 215 9.34 -0.44 3.18
N GLN A 216 8.25 0.12 3.73
CA GLN A 216 7.12 -0.66 4.24
C GLN A 216 5.94 -0.74 3.28
N LEU A 217 5.81 0.19 2.33
CA LEU A 217 4.70 0.17 1.36
C LEU A 217 5.18 -0.21 -0.04
N VAL A 218 6.13 0.55 -0.60
CA VAL A 218 6.57 0.36 -2.00
C VAL A 218 7.35 -0.94 -2.19
N SER A 219 8.44 -1.13 -1.44
CA SER A 219 9.32 -2.30 -1.60
C SER A 219 8.57 -3.64 -1.42
N PRO A 220 7.81 -3.86 -0.33
CA PRO A 220 7.02 -5.09 -0.15
C PRO A 220 5.75 -5.17 -1.00
N ALA A 221 5.37 -4.11 -1.73
CA ALA A 221 4.10 -4.00 -2.44
C ALA A 221 2.87 -4.15 -1.53
N HIS A 222 2.85 -3.42 -0.41
CA HIS A 222 1.76 -3.46 0.57
C HIS A 222 0.51 -2.73 0.08
N ASN A 223 -0.65 -3.38 0.19
CA ASN A 223 -1.96 -2.89 -0.30
C ASN A 223 -2.47 -1.59 0.35
N ASP A 224 -1.82 -1.17 1.44
CA ASP A 224 -2.05 0.11 2.10
C ASP A 224 -1.75 1.30 1.18
N ALA A 225 -0.80 1.17 0.25
CA ALA A 225 -0.43 2.25 -0.65
C ALA A 225 -1.60 2.64 -1.56
N LEU A 226 -2.23 1.67 -2.22
CA LEU A 226 -3.42 1.91 -3.06
C LEU A 226 -4.58 2.46 -2.23
N MET A 227 -4.82 1.89 -1.04
CA MET A 227 -5.89 2.35 -0.16
C MET A 227 -5.70 3.82 0.25
N VAL A 228 -4.53 4.21 0.75
CA VAL A 228 -4.27 5.58 1.21
C VAL A 228 -4.27 6.56 0.04
N GLY A 229 -3.74 6.17 -1.12
CA GLY A 229 -3.78 6.97 -2.35
C GLY A 229 -5.21 7.29 -2.79
N MET A 230 -6.07 6.27 -2.89
CA MET A 230 -7.48 6.45 -3.25
C MET A 230 -8.25 7.21 -2.17
N MET A 231 -7.99 6.94 -0.89
CA MET A 231 -8.58 7.67 0.23
C MET A 231 -8.24 9.17 0.16
N ALA A 232 -6.98 9.53 -0.12
CA ALA A 232 -6.55 10.91 -0.27
C ALA A 232 -7.26 11.62 -1.44
N VAL A 233 -7.44 10.93 -2.57
CA VAL A 233 -8.26 11.43 -3.69
C VAL A 233 -9.70 11.69 -3.24
N GLY A 234 -10.32 10.73 -2.54
CA GLY A 234 -11.69 10.87 -2.05
C GLY A 234 -11.87 12.06 -1.11
N VAL A 235 -10.95 12.27 -0.17
CA VAL A 235 -10.96 13.45 0.71
C VAL A 235 -10.78 14.74 -0.09
N ALA A 236 -9.87 14.77 -1.07
CA ALA A 236 -9.64 15.96 -1.89
C ALA A 236 -10.89 16.34 -2.70
N VAL A 237 -11.55 15.35 -3.30
CA VAL A 237 -12.80 15.51 -4.05
C VAL A 237 -13.95 15.98 -3.15
N ALA A 238 -14.05 15.46 -1.93
CA ALA A 238 -15.06 15.90 -0.97
C ALA A 238 -14.88 17.38 -0.60
N LEU A 239 -13.64 17.80 -0.33
CA LEU A 239 -13.31 19.20 -0.03
C LEU A 239 -13.52 20.14 -1.23
N ASP A 240 -13.46 19.60 -2.45
CA ASP A 240 -13.73 20.32 -3.71
C ASP A 240 -15.21 20.42 -4.07
N ARG A 241 -16.11 20.30 -3.08
CA ARG A 241 -17.58 20.44 -3.18
C ARG A 241 -18.34 19.20 -3.67
N TRP A 242 -17.70 18.03 -3.75
CA TRP A 242 -18.35 16.78 -4.15
C TRP A 242 -18.30 15.73 -3.03
N PRO A 243 -18.94 15.98 -1.86
CA PRO A 243 -18.82 15.12 -0.69
C PRO A 243 -19.31 13.69 -0.94
N LEU A 244 -20.43 13.50 -1.65
CA LEU A 244 -20.94 12.17 -1.99
C LEU A 244 -19.99 11.39 -2.90
N LEU A 245 -19.35 12.05 -3.88
CA LEU A 245 -18.35 11.40 -4.73
C LEU A 245 -17.09 11.05 -3.93
N GLY A 246 -16.66 11.94 -3.04
CA GLY A 246 -15.55 11.65 -2.12
C GLY A 246 -15.83 10.46 -1.22
N ILE A 247 -17.04 10.38 -0.66
CA ILE A 247 -17.53 9.21 0.12
C ILE A 247 -17.51 7.94 -0.74
N ALA A 248 -17.99 8.00 -1.98
CA ALA A 248 -17.97 6.85 -2.89
C ALA A 248 -16.54 6.36 -3.16
N ILE A 249 -15.60 7.27 -3.39
CA ILE A 249 -14.17 6.94 -3.59
C ILE A 249 -13.56 6.35 -2.32
N CYS A 250 -13.84 6.92 -1.14
CA CYS A 250 -13.39 6.36 0.14
C CYS A 250 -14.03 4.98 0.43
N ALA A 251 -15.28 4.76 0.02
CA ALA A 251 -15.94 3.46 0.10
C ALA A 251 -15.25 2.43 -0.82
N LEU A 252 -14.90 2.80 -2.05
CA LEU A 252 -14.08 1.96 -2.94
C LEU A 252 -12.71 1.66 -2.30
N ALA A 253 -12.05 2.66 -1.71
CA ALA A 253 -10.80 2.44 -0.97
C ALA A 253 -10.98 1.48 0.23
N ALA A 254 -12.14 1.51 0.90
CA ALA A 254 -12.47 0.57 1.98
C ALA A 254 -12.58 -0.88 1.48
N THR A 255 -12.96 -1.08 0.21
CA THR A 255 -12.93 -2.40 -0.45
C THR A 255 -11.54 -2.85 -0.92
N ILE A 256 -10.50 -2.02 -0.72
CA ILE A 256 -9.10 -2.44 -0.75
C ILE A 256 -8.65 -2.77 0.68
N LYS A 257 -8.90 -1.86 1.62
CA LYS A 257 -8.65 -2.06 3.05
C LYS A 257 -9.61 -1.23 3.90
N ILE A 258 -10.28 -1.89 4.84
CA ILE A 258 -11.35 -1.33 5.69
C ILE A 258 -11.04 0.03 6.34
N PRO A 259 -9.81 0.34 6.80
CA PRO A 259 -9.52 1.62 7.46
C PRO A 259 -9.92 2.87 6.67
N ALA A 260 -9.97 2.82 5.33
CA ALA A 260 -10.45 3.95 4.52
C ALA A 260 -11.93 4.33 4.77
N ALA A 261 -12.73 3.43 5.36
CA ALA A 261 -14.10 3.74 5.77
C ALA A 261 -14.16 4.89 6.79
N ALA A 262 -13.12 5.05 7.63
CA ALA A 262 -13.03 6.15 8.58
C ALA A 262 -13.05 7.52 7.89
N ALA A 263 -12.42 7.65 6.71
CA ALA A 263 -12.45 8.87 5.93
C ALA A 263 -13.85 9.19 5.40
N ALA A 264 -14.60 8.18 4.93
CA ALA A 264 -15.99 8.36 4.50
C ALA A 264 -16.88 8.85 5.65
N VAL A 265 -16.73 8.26 6.85
CA VAL A 265 -17.43 8.69 8.06
C VAL A 265 -17.06 10.13 8.42
N PHE A 266 -15.78 10.48 8.38
CA PHE A 266 -15.32 11.83 8.68
C PHE A 266 -15.92 12.86 7.71
N ILE A 267 -15.90 12.60 6.40
CA ILE A 267 -16.51 13.47 5.38
C ILE A 267 -18.01 13.66 5.67
N ALA A 268 -18.74 12.58 5.92
CA ALA A 268 -20.18 12.63 6.19
C ALA A 268 -20.50 13.48 7.45
N VAL A 269 -19.74 13.30 8.52
CA VAL A 269 -19.93 14.04 9.78
C VAL A 269 -19.61 15.52 9.61
N VAL A 270 -18.49 15.86 8.95
CA VAL A 270 -18.12 17.26 8.70
C VAL A 270 -19.18 17.94 7.83
N TRP A 271 -19.59 17.30 6.74
CA TRP A 271 -20.59 17.86 5.84
C TRP A 271 -21.95 18.05 6.52
N ALA A 272 -22.37 17.11 7.37
CA ALA A 272 -23.57 17.26 8.18
C ALA A 272 -23.47 18.41 9.19
N ARG A 273 -22.29 18.66 9.80
CA ARG A 273 -22.09 19.78 10.72
C ARG A 273 -22.19 21.14 10.03
N GLU A 274 -21.69 21.23 8.80
CA GLU A 274 -21.76 22.44 7.98
C GLU A 274 -23.15 22.69 7.38
N THR A 275 -24.01 21.67 7.36
CA THR A 275 -25.36 21.76 6.80
C THR A 275 -26.35 22.38 7.82
N PRO A 276 -27.04 23.50 7.48
CA PRO A 276 -28.05 24.11 8.33
C PRO A 276 -29.35 23.31 8.40
N GLY A 277 -29.94 23.24 9.60
CA GLY A 277 -31.25 22.61 9.85
C GLY A 277 -31.19 21.10 10.08
N THR A 278 -31.81 20.63 11.18
CA THR A 278 -31.73 19.23 11.63
C THR A 278 -32.12 18.22 10.56
N TRP A 279 -33.21 18.48 9.82
CA TRP A 279 -33.66 17.58 8.76
C TRP A 279 -32.64 17.43 7.62
N ASN A 280 -32.02 18.53 7.19
CA ASN A 280 -31.00 18.48 6.15
C ASN A 280 -29.76 17.73 6.60
N ARG A 281 -29.38 17.82 7.89
CA ARG A 281 -28.28 17.03 8.47
C ARG A 281 -28.57 15.54 8.42
N VAL A 282 -29.78 15.14 8.84
CA VAL A 282 -30.21 13.74 8.76
C VAL A 282 -30.21 13.26 7.30
N ARG A 283 -30.73 14.07 6.38
CA ARG A 283 -30.73 13.75 4.94
C ARG A 283 -29.31 13.51 4.42
N VAL A 284 -28.37 14.42 4.69
CA VAL A 284 -26.97 14.30 4.26
C VAL A 284 -26.29 13.05 4.82
N LEU A 285 -26.52 12.73 6.10
CA LEU A 285 -26.00 11.51 6.71
C LEU A 285 -26.62 10.25 6.07
N ALA A 286 -27.93 10.27 5.79
CA ALA A 286 -28.61 9.17 5.12
C ALA A 286 -28.09 8.96 3.69
N GLU A 287 -27.94 10.03 2.90
CA GLU A 287 -27.35 9.99 1.56
C GLU A 287 -25.92 9.45 1.60
N SER A 288 -25.11 9.89 2.56
CA SER A 288 -23.74 9.42 2.77
C SER A 288 -23.69 7.92 3.08
N ALA A 289 -24.55 7.46 4.00
CA ALA A 289 -24.65 6.04 4.36
C ALA A 289 -25.14 5.19 3.18
N LEU A 290 -26.11 5.69 2.40
CA LEU A 290 -26.63 5.00 1.22
C LEU A 290 -25.56 4.86 0.14
N VAL A 291 -24.82 5.92 -0.18
CA VAL A 291 -23.73 5.86 -1.16
C VAL A 291 -22.63 4.90 -0.72
N PHE A 292 -22.23 4.96 0.55
CA PHE A 292 -21.24 4.06 1.10
C PHE A 292 -21.71 2.60 1.00
N ALA A 293 -22.91 2.30 1.51
CA ALA A 293 -23.50 0.96 1.48
C ALA A 293 -23.66 0.43 0.05
N PHE A 294 -24.08 1.30 -0.89
CA PHE A 294 -24.23 0.95 -2.29
C PHE A 294 -22.89 0.51 -2.91
N VAL A 295 -21.81 1.27 -2.70
CA VAL A 295 -20.48 0.92 -3.22
C VAL A 295 -19.99 -0.40 -2.64
N ILE A 296 -20.10 -0.58 -1.32
CA ILE A 296 -19.73 -1.82 -0.62
C ILE A 296 -20.51 -3.01 -1.19
N ALA A 297 -21.83 -2.87 -1.36
CA ALA A 297 -22.69 -3.91 -1.90
C ALA A 297 -22.36 -4.21 -3.37
N ALA A 298 -22.17 -3.18 -4.20
CA ALA A 298 -21.86 -3.32 -5.62
C ALA A 298 -20.55 -4.10 -5.83
N VAL A 299 -19.49 -3.77 -5.09
CA VAL A 299 -18.23 -4.52 -5.16
C VAL A 299 -18.40 -5.94 -4.64
N SER A 300 -19.13 -6.13 -3.53
CA SER A 300 -19.38 -7.46 -2.94
C SER A 300 -20.12 -8.40 -3.90
N VAL A 301 -21.09 -7.86 -4.66
CA VAL A 301 -21.84 -8.59 -5.69
C VAL A 301 -20.96 -8.84 -6.91
N ALA A 302 -20.26 -7.81 -7.43
CA ALA A 302 -19.42 -7.91 -8.61
C ALA A 302 -18.26 -8.91 -8.46
N THR A 303 -17.76 -9.07 -7.23
CA THR A 303 -16.67 -10.01 -6.90
C THR A 303 -17.16 -11.41 -6.51
N GLY A 304 -18.47 -11.60 -6.33
CA GLY A 304 -19.08 -12.89 -6.00
C GLY A 304 -18.78 -13.39 -4.57
N VAL A 305 -18.18 -12.58 -3.71
CA VAL A 305 -17.80 -12.99 -2.34
C VAL A 305 -18.88 -12.72 -1.29
N GLY A 306 -19.94 -11.98 -1.64
CA GLY A 306 -20.97 -11.56 -0.70
C GLY A 306 -20.41 -10.64 0.40
N LEU A 307 -21.04 -10.65 1.58
CA LEU A 307 -20.65 -9.78 2.71
C LEU A 307 -19.68 -10.42 3.71
N SER A 308 -19.16 -11.63 3.43
CA SER A 308 -18.30 -12.36 4.37
C SER A 308 -17.01 -11.63 4.74
N TRP A 309 -16.56 -10.70 3.89
CA TRP A 309 -15.38 -9.88 4.10
C TRP A 309 -15.57 -8.73 5.10
N VAL A 310 -16.80 -8.42 5.51
CA VAL A 310 -17.10 -7.42 6.55
C VAL A 310 -17.27 -8.10 7.93
N GLY A 311 -17.18 -9.44 7.99
CA GLY A 311 -17.35 -10.22 9.20
C GLY A 311 -16.18 -10.16 10.20
N SER A 312 -16.40 -10.73 11.39
CA SER A 312 -15.46 -10.75 12.53
C SER A 312 -14.05 -11.28 12.20
N GLY A 313 -13.92 -12.13 11.18
CA GLY A 313 -12.64 -12.66 10.72
C GLY A 313 -11.62 -11.59 10.33
N VAL A 314 -12.06 -10.48 9.72
CA VAL A 314 -11.16 -9.40 9.29
C VAL A 314 -10.56 -8.65 10.48
N PHE A 315 -11.34 -8.45 11.53
CA PHE A 315 -10.91 -7.79 12.78
C PHE A 315 -10.14 -8.72 13.73
N SER A 316 -10.15 -10.04 13.49
CA SER A 316 -9.44 -11.02 14.33
C SER A 316 -7.94 -11.16 14.00
N THR A 317 -7.53 -10.70 12.81
CA THR A 317 -6.16 -10.91 12.30
C THR A 317 -5.08 -10.14 13.08
N PRO A 318 -5.31 -8.89 13.54
CA PRO A 318 -4.36 -8.18 14.40
C PRO A 318 -3.97 -8.94 15.69
N ASN A 319 -4.86 -9.81 16.20
CA ASN A 319 -4.62 -10.60 17.42
C ASN A 319 -3.85 -11.91 17.16
N LYS A 320 -3.46 -12.22 15.91
CA LYS A 320 -2.81 -13.50 15.57
C LYS A 320 -1.28 -13.43 15.59
N VAL A 321 -0.69 -12.24 15.72
CA VAL A 321 0.77 -12.05 15.72
C VAL A 321 1.20 -11.35 17.01
N HIS A 322 1.88 -12.10 17.86
CA HIS A 322 2.54 -11.57 19.04
C HIS A 322 3.97 -11.18 18.66
N LEU A 323 4.23 -9.88 18.55
CA LEU A 323 5.59 -9.34 18.50
C LEU A 323 5.99 -8.92 19.92
N ALA A 324 7.30 -8.88 20.20
CA ALA A 324 7.82 -8.39 21.48
C ALA A 324 7.39 -6.94 21.82
N ILE A 325 6.94 -6.19 20.82
CA ILE A 325 6.44 -4.81 20.95
C ILE A 325 4.90 -4.70 21.01
N THR A 326 4.18 -5.81 20.85
CA THR A 326 2.72 -5.81 20.98
C THR A 326 2.39 -5.89 22.47
N PRO A 327 1.69 -4.91 23.07
CA PRO A 327 1.29 -5.01 24.47
C PRO A 327 0.49 -6.31 24.66
N SER A 328 0.92 -7.13 25.61
CA SER A 328 0.26 -8.39 25.95
C SER A 328 -1.20 -8.09 26.32
N THR A 329 -2.14 -8.57 25.50
CA THR A 329 -3.56 -8.69 25.86
C THR A 329 -3.78 -9.96 26.64
#